data_AF-A0A133VP31-F1
#
_entry.id   AF-A0A133VP31-F1
#
_cell.length_a   1.000
_cell.length_b   1.000
_cell.length_c   1.000
_cell.angle_alpha   90.00
_cell.angle_beta   90.00
_cell.angle_gamma   90.00
#
_symmetry.space_group_name_H-M   'P 1'
#
loop_
_entity.id
_entity.type
_entity.pdbx_description
1 polymer ?
#
loop_
_entity_poly.entity_id
_entity_poly.type
_entity_poly.pdbx_seq_one_letter_code
_entity_poly.pdbx_strand_id
1 'polypeptide(L)' 'MPKIVRESSVTQARKGTTSFRTTIPREIAEQLELEHKDKITWEVEPGKEEIKAIVHRKKK' A
#
# COMPACT_ATOMS: atom_id res chain seq x y z
N MET A 1 12.43 14.19 -7.87
CA MET A 1 10.95 14.13 -7.93
C MET A 1 10.42 13.89 -6.52
N PRO A 2 9.26 14.45 -6.14
CA PRO A 2 8.74 14.29 -4.79
C PRO A 2 8.25 12.86 -4.54
N LYS A 3 8.62 12.32 -3.38
CA LYS A 3 8.18 11.03 -2.83
C LYS A 3 6.78 11.19 -2.22
N ILE A 4 5.84 10.32 -2.58
CA ILE A 4 4.46 10.38 -2.06
C ILE A 4 4.28 9.30 -1.01
N VAL A 5 3.97 9.70 0.23
CA VAL A 5 3.70 8.77 1.34
C VAL A 5 2.21 8.83 1.71
N ARG A 6 1.55 7.67 1.76
CA ARG A 6 0.12 7.54 2.09
C ARG A 6 -0.14 6.34 3.00
N GLU A 7 -1.07 6.47 3.93
CA GLU A 7 -1.50 5.37 4.79
C GLU A 7 -2.83 4.77 4.29
N SER A 8 -2.96 3.45 4.39
CA SER A 8 -4.23 2.76 4.15
C SER A 8 -4.38 1.53 5.05
N SER A 9 -5.62 1.06 5.22
CA SER A 9 -5.90 -0.24 5.85
C SER A 9 -6.14 -1.29 4.77
N VAL A 10 -5.78 -2.55 5.04
CA VAL A 10 -5.89 -3.72 4.13
C VAL A 10 -7.35 -4.10 3.77
N THR A 11 -8.35 -3.23 4.00
CA THR A 11 -9.75 -3.69 4.08
C THR A 11 -10.83 -2.85 3.45
N GLN A 12 -10.69 -1.53 3.22
CA GLN A 12 -11.71 -0.83 2.44
C GLN A 12 -11.37 0.61 2.13
N ALA A 13 -11.85 1.03 0.96
CA ALA A 13 -12.15 2.41 0.61
C ALA A 13 -13.09 3.05 1.63
N ARG A 14 -12.90 4.34 1.96
CA ARG A 14 -13.92 5.09 2.70
C ARG A 14 -15.13 5.34 1.79
N LYS A 15 -16.34 5.31 2.34
CA LYS A 15 -17.58 5.60 1.61
C LYS A 15 -17.49 7.01 1.00
N GLY A 16 -17.78 7.17 -0.29
CA GLY A 16 -17.67 8.45 -1.01
C GLY A 16 -16.27 8.79 -1.55
N THR A 17 -15.32 7.86 -1.48
CA THR A 17 -13.98 8.03 -2.09
C THR A 17 -13.79 7.09 -3.28
N THR A 18 -13.22 7.59 -4.38
CA THR A 18 -12.72 6.74 -5.46
C THR A 18 -11.50 6.01 -4.94
N SER A 19 -11.62 4.70 -4.74
CA SER A 19 -10.53 3.86 -4.28
C SER A 19 -9.96 3.08 -5.43
N PHE A 20 -8.73 3.39 -5.78
CA PHE A 20 -7.91 2.55 -6.63
C PHE A 20 -7.38 1.40 -5.77
N ARG A 21 -7.71 0.16 -6.14
CA ARG A 21 -7.23 -1.04 -5.45
C ARG A 21 -6.11 -1.63 -6.28
N THR A 22 -5.01 -1.96 -5.63
CA THR A 22 -4.00 -2.85 -6.18
C THR A 22 -4.00 -4.13 -5.36
N THR A 23 -3.83 -5.26 -6.04
CA THR A 23 -3.72 -6.56 -5.39
C THR A 23 -2.28 -6.74 -4.95
N ILE A 24 -2.07 -6.98 -3.66
CA ILE A 24 -0.79 -7.47 -3.17
C ILE A 24 -0.79 -8.99 -3.42
N PRO A 25 0.17 -9.54 -4.19
CA PRO A 25 0.29 -10.98 -4.38
C PRO A 25 0.37 -11.70 -3.03
N ARG A 26 -0.19 -12.90 -2.97
CA ARG A 26 -0.34 -13.65 -1.72
C ARG A 26 1.01 -13.89 -1.04
N GLU A 27 2.03 -14.22 -1.82
CA GLU A 27 3.37 -14.52 -1.35
C GLU A 27 4.00 -13.30 -0.66
N ILE A 28 3.76 -12.09 -1.20
CA ILE A 28 4.24 -10.83 -0.62
C ILE A 28 3.47 -10.51 0.66
N ALA A 29 2.17 -10.74 0.69
CA ALA A 29 1.36 -10.54 1.88
C ALA A 29 1.77 -11.48 3.03
N GLU A 30 2.09 -12.74 2.72
CA GLU A 30 2.60 -13.73 3.67
C GLU A 30 3.99 -13.34 4.20
N GLN A 31 4.92 -12.92 3.32
CA GLN A 31 6.25 -12.45 3.74
C GLN A 31 6.20 -11.22 4.64
N LEU A 32 5.22 -10.34 4.44
CA LEU A 32 5.01 -9.15 5.26
C LEU A 32 4.12 -9.42 6.48
N GLU A 33 3.63 -10.66 6.66
CA GLU A 33 2.68 -11.05 7.70
C GLU A 33 1.45 -10.12 7.75
N LEU A 34 0.92 -9.72 6.59
CA LEU A 34 -0.21 -8.80 6.50
C LEU A 34 -1.51 -9.51 6.86
N GLU A 35 -2.23 -8.95 7.83
CA GLU A 35 -3.55 -9.43 8.20
C GLU A 35 -4.67 -8.51 7.72
N HIS A 36 -5.89 -9.05 7.68
CA HIS A 36 -7.07 -8.23 7.42
C HIS A 36 -7.20 -7.15 8.49
N LYS A 37 -7.20 -5.88 8.04
CA LYS A 37 -7.27 -4.60 8.80
C LYS A 37 -5.92 -4.05 9.24
N ASP A 38 -4.82 -4.71 8.89
CA ASP A 38 -3.51 -4.13 9.12
C ASP A 38 -3.37 -2.76 8.45
N LYS A 39 -2.60 -1.89 9.11
CA LYS A 39 -2.22 -0.60 8.56
C LYS A 39 -0.93 -0.77 7.77
N ILE A 40 -0.96 -0.28 6.53
CA ILE A 40 0.19 -0.25 5.65
C ILE A 40 0.49 1.18 5.23
N THR A 41 1.77 1.47 5.06
CA THR A 41 2.24 2.72 4.48
C THR A 41 2.70 2.44 3.06
N TRP A 42 2.14 3.20 2.13
CA TRP A 42 2.58 3.24 0.75
C TRP A 42 3.57 4.36 0.58
N GLU A 43 4.69 4.03 -0.03
CA GLU A 43 5.66 4.98 -0.52
C GLU A 43 5.74 4.80 -2.03
N VAL A 44 5.37 5.83 -2.77
CA VAL A 44 5.40 5.82 -4.23
C VAL A 44 6.53 6.70 -4.71
N GLU A 45 7.48 6.07 -5.40
CA GLU A 45 8.60 6.74 -6.05
C GLU A 45 8.36 6.74 -7.57
N PRO A 46 8.07 7.90 -8.18
CA PRO A 46 7.97 8.00 -9.62
C PRO A 46 9.38 7.95 -10.24
N GLY A 47 9.61 6.94 -11.09
CA GLY A 47 10.76 6.87 -12.00
C GLY A 47 10.41 7.42 -13.38
N LYS A 48 11.41 7.54 -14.26
CA LYS A 48 11.20 8.03 -15.64
C LYS A 48 10.40 7.04 -16.50
N GLU A 49 10.55 5.75 -16.26
CA GLU A 49 9.92 4.66 -17.05
C GLU A 49 9.14 3.67 -16.17
N GLU A 50 9.23 3.79 -14.84
CA GLU A 50 8.59 2.88 -13.90
C GLU A 50 8.03 3.63 -12.69
N ILE A 51 7.04 3.03 -12.03
CA ILE A 51 6.53 3.50 -10.74
C ILE A 51 6.88 2.44 -9.71
N LYS A 52 7.65 2.81 -8.69
CA LYS A 52 7.93 1.93 -7.56
C LYS A 52 6.93 2.21 -6.45
N ALA A 53 6.23 1.17 -6.02
CA ALA A 53 5.36 1.21 -4.85
C ALA A 53 5.99 0.34 -3.76
N ILE A 54 6.46 0.98 -2.70
CA ILE A 54 7.06 0.33 -1.54
C ILE A 54 5.99 0.24 -0.46
N VAL A 55 5.75 -0.97 0.05
CA VAL A 55 4.73 -1.24 1.06
C VAL A 55 5.43 -1.56 2.38
N HIS A 56 5.16 -0.76 3.40
CA HIS A 56 5.65 -0.99 4.75
C HIS A 56 4.50 -1.40 5.66
N ARG A 57 4.62 -2.53 6.36
CA ARG A 57 3.73 -2.86 7.48
C ARG A 57 4.00 -1.88 8.62
N LYS A 58 2.95 -1.21 9.11
CA LYS A 58 3.06 -0.33 10.27
C LYS A 58 2.90 -1.17 11.54
N LYS A 59 4.02 -1.62 12.12
CA LYS A 59 4.01 -2.27 13.44
C LYS A 59 3.60 -1.24 14.50
N LYS A 60 2.75 -1.67 15.43
CA LYS A 60 2.26 -0.85 16.55
C LYS A 60 3.35 -0.65 17.59
#